data_AF-A0A2M7DK34-F1
#
_entry.id   AF-A0A2M7DK34-F1
#
_cell.length_a   1.000
_cell.length_b   1.000
_cell.length_c   1.000
_cell.angle_alpha   90.00
_cell.angle_beta   90.00
_cell.angle_gamma   90.00
#
_symmetry.space_group_name_H-M   'P 1'
#
loop_
_entity.id
_entity.type
_entity.pdbx_description
1 polymer ?
#
loop_
_entity_poly.entity_id
_entity_poly.type
_entity_poly.pdbx_seq_one_letter_code
_entity_poly.pdbx_strand_id
1 'polypeptide(L)' 'MEIIIINSPNKVVTQKIKDFLEPLKVPFELKSESKKDEVYDPEFVKMVLKRSANAKKGKVTEINPKDVWGSIGLK' A
#
# COMPACT_ATOMS: atom_id res chain seq x y z
N MET A 1 -13.57 -11.73 28.90
CA MET A 1 -13.04 -10.43 28.44
C MET A 1 -14.03 -9.88 27.45
N GLU A 2 -14.46 -8.65 27.64
CA GLU A 2 -15.37 -7.96 26.72
C GLU A 2 -14.54 -6.93 25.95
N ILE A 3 -14.75 -6.85 24.64
CA ILE A 3 -13.99 -5.97 23.74
C ILE A 3 -14.96 -4.96 23.14
N ILE A 4 -14.58 -3.68 23.19
CA ILE A 4 -15.33 -2.57 22.58
C ILE A 4 -14.55 -2.10 21.35
N ILE A 5 -15.22 -2.01 20.20
CA ILE A 5 -14.66 -1.46 18.95
C ILE A 5 -15.23 -0.06 18.74
N ILE A 6 -14.35 0.94 18.63
CA ILE A 6 -14.73 2.35 18.45
C ILE A 6 -14.31 2.82 17.07
N ASN A 7 -15.29 3.11 16.21
CA ASN A 7 -15.05 3.66 14.87
C ASN A 7 -15.08 5.20 14.93
N SER A 8 -13.90 5.83 14.99
CA SER A 8 -13.76 7.28 15.05
C SER A 8 -13.86 7.91 13.65
N PRO A 9 -14.67 8.97 13.45
CA PRO A 9 -14.91 9.55 12.13
C PRO A 9 -13.74 10.38 11.57
N ASN A 10 -12.86 10.89 12.44
CA ASN A 10 -11.68 11.66 12.02
C ASN A 10 -10.55 11.60 13.07
N LYS A 11 -9.37 12.10 12.70
CA LYS A 11 -8.16 12.10 13.54
C LYS A 11 -8.30 12.93 14.83
N VAL A 12 -9.08 14.01 14.81
CA VAL A 12 -9.28 14.89 15.97
C VAL A 12 -10.05 14.14 17.07
N VAL A 13 -11.11 13.43 16.69
CA VAL A 13 -11.89 12.60 17.62
C VAL A 13 -11.04 11.43 18.15
N THR A 14 -10.19 10.83 17.31
CA THR A 14 -9.25 9.78 17.75
C THR A 14 -8.31 10.28 18.82
N GLN A 15 -7.77 11.50 18.69
CA GLN A 15 -6.87 12.05 19.71
C GLN A 15 -7.58 12.25 21.04
N LYS A 16 -8.79 12.80 21.03
CA LYS A 16 -9.60 12.96 22.25
C LYS A 16 -9.88 11.63 22.96
N ILE A 17 -10.12 10.56 22.18
CA ILE A 17 -10.32 9.22 22.74
C ILE A 17 -9.03 8.73 23.41
N LYS A 18 -7.86 8.94 22.81
CA LYS A 18 -6.57 8.57 23.44
C LYS A 18 -6.35 9.31 24.75
N ASP A 19 -6.52 10.62 24.73
CA ASP A 19 -6.32 11.48 25.89
C ASP A 19 -7.26 11.08 27.06
N PHE A 20 -8.43 10.53 26.74
CA PHE A 20 -9.37 9.98 27.73
C PHE A 20 -8.94 8.61 28.28
N LEU A 21 -8.40 7.73 27.44
CA LEU A 21 -8.01 6.36 27.82
C LEU A 21 -6.66 6.27 28.54
N GLU A 22 -5.72 7.17 28.23
CA GLU A 22 -4.37 7.20 28.81
C GLU A 22 -4.37 7.28 30.35
N PRO A 23 -5.11 8.21 30.99
CA PRO A 23 -5.18 8.28 32.46
C PRO A 23 -5.77 7.03 33.10
N LEU A 24 -6.67 6.34 32.40
CA LEU A 24 -7.33 5.12 32.87
C LEU A 24 -6.42 3.89 32.75
N LYS A 25 -5.23 4.02 32.13
CA LYS A 25 -4.30 2.93 31.84
C LYS A 25 -4.97 1.78 31.08
N VAL A 26 -5.96 2.10 30.26
CA VAL A 26 -6.66 1.12 29.42
C VAL A 26 -5.83 0.89 28.16
N PRO A 27 -5.38 -0.35 27.89
CA PRO A 27 -4.66 -0.64 26.66
C PRO A 27 -5.60 -0.49 25.46
N PHE A 28 -5.12 0.14 24.39
CA PHE A 28 -5.88 0.30 23.15
C PHE A 28 -4.99 0.12 21.92
N GLU A 29 -5.60 -0.31 20.82
CA GLU A 29 -4.94 -0.48 19.53
C GLU A 29 -5.58 0.46 18.50
N LEU A 30 -4.73 1.17 17.74
CA LEU A 30 -5.19 2.02 16.64
C LEU A 30 -5.15 1.21 15.35
N LYS A 31 -6.31 0.82 14.84
CA LYS A 31 -6.45 0.36 13.46
C LYS A 31 -6.58 1.56 12.54
N SER A 32 -5.46 2.00 11.98
CA SER A 32 -5.47 3.05 10.96
C SER A 32 -5.68 2.44 9.57
N GLU A 33 -6.72 2.87 8.85
CA GLU A 33 -6.92 2.58 7.42
C GLU A 33 -5.82 3.15 6.51
N SER A 34 -4.86 3.91 7.05
CA SER A 34 -3.67 4.36 6.32
C SER A 34 -2.65 3.24 6.04
N LYS A 35 -2.93 2.03 6.52
CA LYS A 35 -2.44 0.80 5.91
C LYS A 35 -3.62 0.05 5.28
N LYS A 36 -4.36 0.70 4.38
CA LYS A 36 -4.73 -0.03 3.16
C LYS A 36 -3.38 -0.39 2.59
N ASP A 37 -3.02 -1.64 2.83
CA ASP A 37 -1.78 -2.26 2.42
C ASP A 37 -1.34 -1.61 1.12
N GLU A 38 -0.14 -1.03 1.07
CA GLU A 38 0.48 -0.80 -0.23
C GLU A 38 0.60 -2.21 -0.82
N VAL A 39 -0.43 -2.63 -1.57
CA VAL A 39 -0.60 -3.99 -2.09
C VAL A 39 0.62 -4.36 -2.93
N TYR A 40 1.32 -3.33 -3.41
CA TYR A 40 2.53 -3.41 -4.17
C TYR A 40 3.64 -2.61 -3.53
N ASP A 41 4.84 -3.18 -3.58
CA ASP A 41 6.08 -2.50 -3.24
C ASP A 41 6.24 -1.17 -4.02
N PRO A 42 6.66 -0.07 -3.35
CA PRO A 42 6.84 1.23 -4.01
C PRO A 42 7.80 1.23 -5.21
N GLU A 43 8.88 0.45 -5.17
CA GLU A 43 9.81 0.34 -6.29
C GLU A 43 9.20 -0.43 -7.45
N PHE A 44 8.36 -1.45 -7.18
CA PHE A 44 7.55 -2.11 -8.20
C PHE A 44 6.61 -1.11 -8.90
N VAL A 45 5.86 -0.29 -8.15
CA VAL A 45 4.95 0.72 -8.71
C VAL A 45 5.72 1.70 -9.60
N LYS A 46 6.85 2.20 -9.11
CA LYS A 46 7.74 3.11 -9.85
C LYS A 46 8.27 2.49 -11.14
N MET A 47 8.64 1.20 -11.12
CA MET A 47 9.06 0.47 -12.31
C MET A 47 7.94 0.42 -13.36
N VAL A 48 6.72 0.07 -12.96
CA VAL A 48 5.55 -0.04 -13.86
C VAL A 48 5.22 1.33 -14.48
N LEU A 49 5.17 2.40 -13.68
CA LEU A 49 4.90 3.74 -14.16
C LEU A 49 5.94 4.21 -15.19
N LYS A 50 7.23 3.95 -14.92
CA LYS A 50 8.32 4.26 -15.86
C LYS A 50 8.16 3.50 -17.18
N ARG A 51 7.82 2.21 -17.13
CA ARG A 51 7.57 1.39 -18.33
C ARG A 51 6.37 1.89 -19.13
N SER A 52 5.28 2.26 -18.47
CA SER A 52 4.10 2.84 -19.11
C SER A 52 4.42 4.15 -19.85
N ALA A 53 5.18 5.05 -19.21
CA ALA A 53 5.63 6.29 -19.84
C ALA A 53 6.55 6.06 -21.04
N ASN A 54 7.43 5.05 -20.98
CA ASN A 54 8.29 4.66 -22.10
C ASN A 54 7.49 4.08 -23.27
N ALA A 55 6.47 3.26 -22.99
CA ALA A 55 5.61 2.68 -24.01
C ALA A 55 4.85 3.74 -24.81
N LYS A 56 4.31 4.76 -24.13
CA LYS A 56 3.69 5.94 -24.79
C LYS A 56 4.65 6.70 -25.71
N LYS A 57 5.95 6.60 -25.47
CA LYS A 57 7.02 7.22 -26.28
C LYS A 57 7.60 6.26 -27.35
N GLY A 58 7.00 5.08 -27.54
CA GLY A 58 7.49 4.06 -28.47
C GLY A 58 8.78 3.35 -28.03
N LYS A 59 9.26 3.58 -26.80
CA LYS A 59 10.46 2.93 -26.24
C LYS A 59 10.07 1.59 -25.62
N VAL A 60 9.66 0.65 -26.46
CA VAL A 60 9.25 -0.71 -26.06
C VAL A 60 10.24 -1.76 -26.58
N THR A 61 10.25 -2.91 -25.93
CA THR A 61 10.96 -4.09 -26.41
C THR A 61 9.94 -4.99 -27.10
N GLU A 62 10.22 -5.36 -28.34
CA GLU A 62 9.41 -6.33 -29.08
C GLU A 62 9.69 -7.74 -28.55
N ILE A 63 8.64 -8.53 -28.30
CA ILE A 63 8.75 -9.86 -27.72
C ILE A 63 8.27 -10.89 -28.74
N ASN A 64 9.09 -11.91 -29.00
CA ASN A 64 8.68 -13.06 -29.80
C ASN A 64 7.72 -13.94 -28.98
N PRO A 65 6.47 -14.14 -29.41
CA PRO A 65 5.51 -14.98 -28.68
C PRO A 65 5.94 -16.45 -28.56
N LYS A 66 6.78 -16.93 -29.48
CA LYS A 66 7.30 -18.31 -29.48
C LYS A 66 8.51 -18.49 -28.56
N ASP A 67 9.12 -17.39 -28.11
CA ASP A 67 10.28 -17.39 -27.22
C ASP A 67 10.27 -16.15 -26.31
N VAL A 68 9.30 -16.13 -25.39
CA VAL A 68 9.08 -14.98 -24.50
C VAL A 68 10.29 -14.77 -23.59
N TRP A 69 10.87 -15.84 -23.04
CA TRP A 69 11.99 -15.78 -22.11
C TRP A 69 13.31 -15.40 -22.80
N GLY A 70 13.60 -15.94 -23.98
CA GLY A 70 14.75 -15.52 -24.77
C GLY A 70 14.67 -14.06 -25.22
N SER A 71 13.46 -13.56 -25.51
CA SER A 71 13.22 -12.15 -25.87
C SER A 71 13.52 -11.17 -24.74
N ILE A 72 13.49 -11.63 -23.48
CA ILE A 72 13.82 -10.82 -22.30
C ILE A 72 15.19 -11.18 -21.69
N GLY A 73 16.01 -11.96 -22.40
CA GLY A 73 17.39 -12.27 -22.00
C GLY A 73 17.51 -13.29 -20.86
N LEU A 74 16.46 -14.05 -20.59
CA LEU A 74 16.46 -15.14 -19.62
C LEU A 74 16.68 -16.47 -20.38
N LYS A 75 17.83 -17.10 -20.16
CA LYS A 75 18.20 -18.42 -20.68
C LYS A 75 18.60 -19.34 -19.53
#